data_AF-A0A952BIW8-F1
#
_entry.id   AF-A0A952BIW8-F1
#
_cell.length_a   1.000
_cell.length_b   1.000
_cell.length_c   1.000
_cell.angle_alpha   90.00
_cell.angle_beta   90.00
_cell.angle_gamma   90.00
#
_symmetry.space_group_name_H-M   'P 1'
#
loop_
_entity.id
_entity.type
_entity.pdbx_description
1 polymer ?
#
loop_
_entity_poly.entity_id
_entity_poly.type
_entity_poly.pdbx_seq_one_letter_code
_entity_poly.pdbx_strand_id
1 'polypeptide(L)'
;MTKDILRSAIATVIGIVVAFGLIGLAQYAGSEISPSEYDLETGEILIPIGSTIALIVGWFIGSFAGGWLSMRISAGTGAGWIVAGSVIGAALYRAATLADTWWIMALGVAVPLVAVWLAQRATANVADQ
;
A
#
# COMPACT_ATOMS: atom_id res chain seq x y z
N MET A 1 5.13 -12.97 26.43
CA MET A 1 5.04 -13.74 25.17
C MET A 1 3.65 -13.64 24.52
N THR A 2 2.58 -14.25 25.05
CA THR A 2 1.23 -14.18 24.41
C THR A 2 0.68 -12.77 24.28
N LYS A 3 0.89 -11.93 25.32
CA LYS A 3 0.49 -10.51 25.30
C LYS A 3 1.22 -9.71 24.21
N ASP A 4 2.47 -10.06 23.93
CA ASP A 4 3.32 -9.39 22.93
C ASP A 4 2.92 -9.80 21.50
N ILE A 5 2.60 -11.09 21.31
CA ILE A 5 2.07 -11.61 20.04
C ILE A 5 0.70 -10.99 19.73
N LEU A 6 -0.21 -10.97 20.71
CA LEU A 6 -1.54 -10.37 20.53
C LEU A 6 -1.44 -8.88 20.18
N ARG A 7 -0.57 -8.14 20.88
CA ARG A 7 -0.29 -6.74 20.59
C ARG A 7 0.24 -6.55 19.16
N SER A 8 1.17 -7.38 18.72
CA SER A 8 1.72 -7.33 17.35
C SER A 8 0.66 -7.66 16.29
N ALA A 9 -0.20 -8.65 16.56
CA ALA A 9 -1.31 -9.00 15.67
C ALA A 9 -2.30 -7.85 15.52
N ILE A 10 -2.74 -7.24 16.63
CA ILE A 10 -3.64 -6.08 16.62
C ILE A 10 -2.98 -4.89 15.90
N ALA A 11 -1.70 -4.62 16.18
CA ALA A 11 -0.94 -3.56 15.52
C ALA A 11 -0.89 -3.76 14.00
N THR A 12 -0.70 -5.00 13.55
CA THR A 12 -0.69 -5.37 12.13
C THR A 12 -2.05 -5.13 11.49
N VAL A 13 -3.14 -5.57 12.14
CA VAL A 13 -4.52 -5.34 11.64
C VAL A 13 -4.81 -3.85 11.50
N ILE A 14 -4.47 -3.04 12.51
CA ILE A 14 -4.64 -1.59 12.45
C ILE A 14 -3.83 -1.00 11.30
N GLY A 15 -2.57 -1.42 11.13
CA GLY A 15 -1.71 -0.98 10.03
C GLY A 15 -2.28 -1.33 8.66
N ILE A 16 -2.83 -2.53 8.49
CA ILE A 16 -3.50 -2.98 7.26
C ILE A 16 -4.72 -2.10 6.97
N VAL A 17 -5.60 -1.90 7.95
CA VAL A 17 -6.80 -1.05 7.79
C VAL A 17 -6.42 0.37 7.35
N VAL A 18 -5.40 0.96 7.99
CA VAL A 18 -4.91 2.29 7.62
C VAL A 18 -4.30 2.29 6.22
N ALA A 19 -3.49 1.29 5.87
CA ALA A 19 -2.87 1.20 4.55
C ALA A 19 -3.91 1.13 3.43
N PHE A 20 -4.88 0.22 3.55
CA PHE A 20 -5.93 0.05 2.53
C PHE A 20 -6.92 1.22 2.51
N GLY A 21 -7.21 1.83 3.67
CA GLY A 21 -7.99 3.07 3.72
C GLY A 21 -7.34 4.19 2.93
N LEU A 22 -6.03 4.41 3.11
CA LEU A 22 -5.29 5.45 2.37
C LEU A 22 -5.14 5.13 0.89
N ILE A 23 -4.89 3.87 0.53
CA ILE A 23 -4.87 3.43 -0.89
C ILE A 23 -6.25 3.67 -1.53
N GLY A 24 -7.32 3.31 -0.83
CA GLY A 24 -8.69 3.53 -1.29
C GLY A 24 -9.01 5.01 -1.51
N LEU A 25 -8.62 5.88 -0.56
CA LEU A 25 -8.78 7.33 -0.71
C LEU A 25 -7.98 7.89 -1.90
N ALA A 26 -6.74 7.44 -2.09
CA ALA A 26 -5.92 7.86 -3.22
C ALA A 26 -6.56 7.44 -4.56
N GLN A 27 -7.02 6.19 -4.67
CA GLN A 27 -7.69 5.72 -5.87
C GLN A 27 -9.02 6.44 -6.11
N TYR A 28 -9.81 6.69 -5.07
CA TYR A 28 -11.05 7.45 -5.19
C TYR A 28 -10.79 8.86 -5.75
N ALA A 29 -9.82 9.58 -5.18
CA ALA A 29 -9.44 10.91 -5.67
C ALA A 29 -8.91 10.86 -7.11
N GLY A 30 -8.11 9.83 -7.45
CA GLY A 30 -7.60 9.63 -8.80
C GLY A 30 -8.70 9.40 -9.83
N SER A 31 -9.69 8.57 -9.50
CA SER A 31 -10.82 8.28 -10.37
C SER A 31 -11.77 9.46 -10.55
N GLU A 32 -11.91 10.32 -9.53
CA GLU A 32 -12.75 11.52 -9.63
C GLU A 32 -12.09 12.59 -10.52
N ILE A 33 -10.77 12.77 -10.39
CA ILE A 33 -10.01 13.77 -11.18
C ILE A 33 -9.81 13.27 -12.62
N SER A 34 -9.61 11.97 -12.80
CA SER A 34 -9.24 11.36 -14.07
C SER A 34 -10.02 10.06 -14.27
N PRO A 35 -11.31 10.15 -14.63
CA PRO A 35 -12.20 9.00 -14.76
C PRO A 35 -11.81 8.11 -15.93
N SER A 36 -11.96 6.80 -15.77
CA SER A 36 -11.76 5.84 -16.84
C SER A 36 -12.84 5.97 -17.92
N GLU A 37 -12.43 5.89 -19.17
CA GLU A 37 -13.32 5.97 -20.33
C GLU A 37 -13.39 4.61 -21.02
N TYR A 38 -14.60 4.24 -21.47
CA TYR A 38 -14.79 3.04 -22.26
C TYR A 38 -14.64 3.39 -23.73
N ASP A 39 -13.69 2.76 -24.40
CA ASP A 39 -13.51 2.90 -25.84
C ASP A 39 -14.47 1.96 -26.57
N LEU A 40 -15.41 2.55 -27.33
CA LEU A 40 -16.42 1.82 -28.08
C LEU A 40 -15.84 1.12 -29.32
N GLU A 41 -14.69 1.56 -29.84
CA GLU A 41 -14.09 0.99 -31.05
C GLU A 41 -13.28 -0.27 -30.73
N THR A 42 -12.53 -0.24 -29.63
CA THR A 42 -11.69 -1.36 -29.19
C THR A 42 -12.37 -2.26 -28.15
N GLY A 43 -13.39 -1.75 -27.48
CA GLY A 43 -14.06 -2.42 -26.36
C GLY A 43 -13.25 -2.42 -25.07
N GLU A 44 -12.17 -1.62 -25.00
CA GLU A 44 -11.26 -1.56 -23.86
C GLU A 44 -11.63 -0.45 -22.87
N ILE A 45 -11.22 -0.63 -21.61
CA ILE A 45 -11.29 0.43 -20.60
C ILE A 45 -9.95 1.17 -20.61
N LEU A 46 -9.97 2.42 -21.05
CA LEU A 46 -8.80 3.29 -21.03
C LEU A 46 -8.60 3.81 -19.60
N ILE A 47 -7.53 3.34 -18.96
CA ILE A 47 -7.13 3.79 -17.62
C ILE A 47 -6.25 5.06 -17.78
N PRO A 48 -6.71 6.23 -17.31
CA PRO A 48 -5.96 7.46 -17.47
C PRO A 48 -4.70 7.48 -16.61
N ILE A 49 -3.68 8.20 -17.08
CA ILE A 49 -2.41 8.38 -16.35
C ILE A 49 -2.63 8.93 -14.94
N GLY A 50 -3.60 9.83 -14.74
CA GLY A 50 -3.91 10.41 -13.43
C GLY A 50 -4.29 9.34 -12.39
N SER A 51 -5.17 8.41 -12.77
CA SER A 51 -5.59 7.30 -11.91
C SER A 51 -4.43 6.34 -11.58
N THR A 52 -3.54 6.11 -12.54
CA THR A 52 -2.34 5.28 -12.36
C THR A 52 -1.33 5.94 -11.42
N ILE A 53 -1.12 7.25 -11.51
CA ILE A 53 -0.28 8.00 -10.57
C ILE A 53 -0.88 7.92 -9.16
N ALA A 54 -2.20 8.11 -9.03
CA ALA A 54 -2.89 8.03 -7.76
C ALA A 54 -2.76 6.64 -7.11
N LEU A 55 -2.82 5.58 -7.91
CA LEU A 55 -2.55 4.21 -7.45
C LEU A 55 -1.13 4.06 -6.86
N ILE A 56 -0.10 4.49 -7.60
CA ILE A 56 1.30 4.38 -7.18
C ILE A 56 1.55 5.18 -5.90
N VAL A 57 1.02 6.42 -5.84
CA VAL A 57 1.10 7.28 -4.65
C VAL A 57 0.35 6.64 -3.48
N GLY A 58 -0.83 6.07 -3.74
CA GLY A 58 -1.61 5.34 -2.74
C GLY A 58 -0.83 4.18 -2.14
N TRP A 59 -0.19 3.35 -2.97
CA TRP A 59 0.67 2.26 -2.49
C TRP A 59 1.79 2.76 -1.60
N PHE A 60 2.48 3.83 -2.00
CA PHE A 60 3.55 4.40 -1.20
C PHE A 60 3.04 4.90 0.17
N ILE A 61 2.04 5.77 0.16
CA ILE A 61 1.50 6.40 1.38
C ILE A 61 0.87 5.36 2.30
N GLY A 62 0.09 4.44 1.74
CA GLY A 62 -0.57 3.37 2.50
C GLY A 62 0.43 2.44 3.16
N SER A 63 1.41 1.93 2.42
CA SER A 63 2.45 1.05 2.97
C SER A 63 3.34 1.77 3.98
N PHE A 64 3.70 3.02 3.73
CA PHE A 64 4.51 3.81 4.67
C PHE A 64 3.74 4.05 5.98
N ALA A 65 2.54 4.62 5.91
CA ALA A 65 1.77 5.02 7.09
C ALA A 65 1.29 3.81 7.90
N GLY A 66 0.73 2.80 7.22
CA GLY A 66 0.29 1.56 7.87
C GLY A 66 1.46 0.77 8.47
N GLY A 67 2.57 0.69 7.73
CA GLY A 67 3.81 0.06 8.20
C GLY A 67 4.36 0.77 9.43
N TRP A 68 4.59 2.08 9.35
CA TRP A 68 5.09 2.91 10.46
C TRP A 68 4.21 2.82 11.71
N LEU A 69 2.89 2.94 11.55
CA LEU A 69 1.96 2.88 12.67
C LEU A 69 1.97 1.51 13.35
N SER A 70 1.95 0.43 12.57
CA SER A 70 2.00 -0.93 13.13
C SER A 70 3.32 -1.20 13.86
N MET A 71 4.45 -0.68 13.36
CA MET A 71 5.74 -0.79 14.04
C MET A 71 5.74 -0.06 15.39
N ARG A 72 5.14 1.14 15.46
CA ARG A 72 5.00 1.88 16.72
C ARG A 72 4.11 1.17 17.72
N ILE A 73 2.97 0.66 17.28
CA ILE A 73 2.03 -0.02 18.18
C ILE A 73 2.63 -1.35 18.67
N SER A 74 3.31 -2.10 17.80
CA SER A 74 3.91 -3.39 18.17
C SER A 74 5.23 -3.29 18.95
N ALA A 75 5.89 -2.12 18.93
CA ALA A 75 7.25 -1.95 19.43
C ALA A 75 8.28 -2.89 18.75
N GLY A 76 8.08 -3.17 17.46
CA GLY A 76 8.96 -4.00 16.65
C GLY A 76 8.80 -3.74 15.16
N THR A 77 9.73 -4.21 14.34
CA THR A 77 9.71 -3.96 12.88
C THR A 77 8.85 -4.96 12.10
N GLY A 78 8.67 -6.17 12.62
CA GLY A 78 8.00 -7.27 11.91
C GLY A 78 6.57 -6.96 11.47
N ALA A 79 5.78 -6.29 12.32
CA ALA A 79 4.39 -5.95 12.00
C ALA A 79 4.28 -5.08 10.73
N GLY A 80 5.18 -4.12 10.55
CA GLY A 80 5.17 -3.25 9.38
C GLY A 80 5.52 -3.97 8.08
N TRP A 81 6.42 -4.95 8.14
CA TRP A 81 6.72 -5.81 6.98
C TRP A 81 5.53 -6.69 6.58
N ILE A 82 4.69 -7.12 7.54
CA ILE A 82 3.45 -7.84 7.24
C ILE A 82 2.44 -6.91 6.55
N VAL A 83 2.32 -5.65 7.00
CA VAL A 83 1.46 -4.65 6.33
C VAL A 83 1.92 -4.46 4.89
N ALA A 84 3.23 -4.27 4.66
CA ALA A 84 3.78 -4.12 3.32
C ALA A 84 3.54 -5.36 2.44
N GLY A 85 3.78 -6.56 2.98
CA GLY A 85 3.48 -7.82 2.29
C GLY A 85 2.00 -7.94 1.91
N SER A 86 1.09 -7.46 2.75
CA SER A 86 -0.34 -7.44 2.47
C SER A 86 -0.68 -6.51 1.30
N VAL A 87 -0.07 -5.31 1.26
CA VAL A 87 -0.24 -4.37 0.14
C VAL A 87 0.34 -4.94 -1.15
N ILE A 88 1.52 -5.55 -1.11
CA ILE A 88 2.15 -6.21 -2.27
C ILE A 88 1.24 -7.34 -2.79
N GLY A 89 0.73 -8.18 -1.90
CA GLY A 89 -0.19 -9.26 -2.27
C GLY A 89 -1.44 -8.73 -2.98
N ALA A 90 -2.05 -7.67 -2.45
CA ALA A 90 -3.20 -7.03 -3.09
C ALA A 90 -2.86 -6.35 -4.42
N ALA A 91 -1.71 -5.70 -4.53
CA ALA A 91 -1.24 -5.06 -5.76
C ALA A 91 -1.01 -6.10 -6.88
N LEU A 92 -0.34 -7.21 -6.56
CA LEU A 92 -0.10 -8.30 -7.49
C LEU A 92 -1.40 -9.02 -7.87
N TYR A 93 -2.30 -9.26 -6.91
CA TYR A 93 -3.61 -9.84 -7.17
C TYR A 93 -4.40 -8.98 -8.16
N ARG A 94 -4.53 -7.67 -7.90
CA ARG A 94 -5.18 -6.72 -8.80
C ARG A 94 -4.55 -6.73 -10.19
N ALA A 95 -3.22 -6.59 -10.27
CA ALA A 95 -2.52 -6.50 -11.53
C ALA A 95 -2.67 -7.78 -12.37
N ALA A 96 -2.65 -8.95 -11.73
CA ALA A 96 -2.91 -10.22 -12.41
C ALA A 96 -4.37 -10.34 -12.87
N THR A 97 -5.34 -9.92 -12.06
CA THR A 97 -6.77 -9.96 -12.41
C THR A 97 -7.12 -9.02 -13.56
N LEU A 98 -6.51 -7.83 -13.61
CA LEU A 98 -6.73 -6.85 -14.67
C LEU A 98 -5.85 -7.09 -15.90
N ALA A 99 -5.00 -8.11 -15.88
CA ALA A 99 -3.97 -8.35 -16.90
C ALA A 99 -3.13 -7.08 -17.18
N ASP A 100 -2.81 -6.33 -16.11
CA ASP A 100 -2.00 -5.13 -16.19
C ASP A 100 -0.63 -5.45 -16.82
N THR A 101 -0.02 -4.44 -17.44
CA THR A 101 1.33 -4.58 -17.98
C THR A 101 2.33 -4.93 -16.87
N TRP A 102 3.35 -5.73 -17.19
CA TRP A 102 4.34 -6.25 -16.24
C TRP A 102 4.99 -5.17 -15.33
N TRP A 103 5.15 -3.94 -15.82
CA TRP A 103 5.78 -2.86 -15.05
C TRP A 103 4.91 -2.40 -13.88
N ILE A 104 3.58 -2.50 -13.98
CA ILE A 104 2.66 -2.24 -12.86
C ILE A 104 2.88 -3.27 -11.76
N MET A 105 3.07 -4.55 -12.11
CA MET A 105 3.39 -5.60 -11.14
C MET A 105 4.72 -5.32 -10.44
N ALA A 106 5.75 -4.92 -11.20
CA ALA A 106 7.05 -4.55 -10.65
C ALA A 106 6.95 -3.37 -9.67
N LEU A 107 6.19 -2.32 -10.02
CA LEU A 107 5.95 -1.17 -9.13
C LEU A 107 5.11 -1.56 -7.92
N GLY A 108 4.12 -2.45 -8.07
CA GLY A 108 3.31 -2.98 -6.98
C GLY A 108 4.10 -3.74 -5.92
N VAL A 109 5.31 -4.18 -6.26
CA VAL A 109 6.28 -4.75 -5.32
C VAL A 109 7.26 -3.69 -4.82
N ALA A 110 7.92 -2.98 -5.74
CA ALA A 110 9.01 -2.07 -5.41
C ALA A 110 8.56 -0.91 -4.52
N VAL A 111 7.38 -0.32 -4.81
CA VAL A 111 6.91 0.88 -4.12
C VAL A 111 6.56 0.59 -2.64
N PRO A 112 5.76 -0.45 -2.30
CA PRO A 112 5.55 -0.85 -0.91
C PRO A 112 6.84 -1.21 -0.16
N LEU A 113 7.80 -1.86 -0.83
CA LEU A 113 9.09 -2.24 -0.23
C LEU A 113 9.92 -1.01 0.16
N VAL A 114 10.01 -0.02 -0.73
CA VAL A 114 10.70 1.25 -0.45
C VAL A 114 9.97 1.99 0.68
N ALA A 115 8.64 2.03 0.64
CA ALA A 115 7.82 2.70 1.64
C ALA A 115 8.02 2.11 3.05
N VAL A 116 7.97 0.77 3.19
CA VAL A 116 8.15 0.14 4.52
C VAL A 116 9.59 0.25 5.02
N TRP A 117 10.57 0.22 4.11
CA TRP A 117 11.96 0.47 4.48
C TRP A 117 12.15 1.88 5.05
N LEU A 118 11.55 2.90 4.41
CA LEU A 118 11.55 4.27 4.93
C LEU A 118 10.79 4.38 6.26
N ALA A 119 9.66 3.70 6.40
CA ALA A 119 8.89 3.67 7.65
C ALA A 119 9.72 3.11 8.81
N GLN A 120 10.47 2.04 8.57
CA GLN A 120 11.37 1.44 9.55
C GLN A 120 12.47 2.43 9.99
N ARG A 121 13.05 3.17 9.05
CA ARG A 121 14.06 4.21 9.35
C ARG A 121 13.45 5.35 10.17
N ALA A 122 12.23 5.79 9.82
CA ALA A 122 11.51 6.83 10.54
C ALA A 122 11.13 6.42 11.97
N THR A 123 10.88 5.13 12.23
CA THR A 123 10.67 4.64 13.60
C THR A 123 11.96 4.60 14.42
N ALA A 124 13.10 4.27 13.81
CA ALA A 124 14.38 4.19 14.52
C ALA A 124 14.85 5.58 15.00
N ASN A 125 14.79 6.59 14.11
CA ASN A 125 15.24 7.95 14.43
C ASN A 125 14.48 8.62 15.58
N VAL A 126 13.26 8.16 15.89
CA VAL A 126 12.46 8.71 17.00
C VAL A 126 12.75 8.00 18.33
N ALA A 127 13.35 6.80 18.30
CA ALA A 127 13.76 6.11 19.52
C ALA A 127 15.07 6.66 20.11
N ASP A 128 15.87 7.36 19.30
CA ASP A 128 17.14 7.97 19.70
C ASP A 128 17.01 9.41 20.24
N GLN A 129 15.78 9.93 20.39
CA GLN A 129 15.47 11.23 21.01
C GLN A 129 14.81 11.05 22.38
#